data_AF-A0A4Y7PGI9-F1
#
_entry.id   AF-A0A4Y7PGI9-F1
#
_cell.length_a   1.000
_cell.length_b   1.000
_cell.length_c   1.000
_cell.angle_alpha   90.00
_cell.angle_beta   90.00
_cell.angle_gamma   90.00
#
_symmetry.space_group_name_H-M   'P 1'
#
loop_
_entity.id
_entity.type
_entity.pdbx_description
1 polymer ?
#
loop_
_entity_poly.entity_id
_entity_poly.type
_entity_poly.pdbx_seq_one_letter_code
_entity_poly.pdbx_strand_id
1 'polypeptide(L)'
;SYQPTYLDGHLVIEAANPYFVGRSSLSHMTPLEFPTEVDPKGILASAAGQSLFHVEENVVRYYAKQDMILGDEKVTRFNPVNPSIFRRGQLVEIQVSFSVRKDGTHFKIMKVLRSIALLSDEHVLVSVFIISQK
;
A
#
# COMPACT_ATOMS: atom_id res chain seq x y z
N SER A 1 -1.75 23.94 1.45
CA SER A 1 -2.08 23.59 2.85
C SER A 1 -2.61 22.17 2.90
N TYR A 2 -2.34 21.41 3.96
CA TYR A 2 -2.97 20.10 4.18
C TYR A 2 -4.44 20.31 4.52
N GLN A 3 -5.33 19.53 3.91
CA GLN A 3 -6.74 19.48 4.24
C GLN A 3 -7.03 18.11 4.87
N PRO A 4 -7.70 18.06 6.04
CA PRO A 4 -8.11 16.80 6.64
C PRO A 4 -9.11 16.09 5.71
N THR A 5 -8.88 14.80 5.47
CA THR A 5 -9.81 13.95 4.73
C THR A 5 -10.76 13.29 5.71
N TYR A 6 -12.05 13.26 5.38
CA TYR A 6 -13.06 12.55 6.16
C TYR A 6 -13.70 11.45 5.32
N LEU A 7 -13.94 10.29 5.93
CA LEU A 7 -14.70 9.18 5.36
C LEU A 7 -15.77 8.77 6.38
N ASP A 8 -17.04 8.76 5.97
CA ASP A 8 -18.18 8.46 6.85
C ASP A 8 -18.18 9.27 8.16
N GLY A 9 -17.72 10.54 8.12
CA GLY A 9 -17.63 11.43 9.28
C GLY A 9 -16.38 11.25 10.14
N HIS A 10 -15.51 10.28 9.83
CA HIS A 10 -14.27 10.02 10.56
C HIS A 10 -13.06 10.63 9.87
N LEU A 11 -12.15 11.22 10.64
CA LEU A 11 -10.86 11.71 10.14
C LEU A 11 -10.02 10.51 9.65
N VAL A 12 -9.52 10.57 8.43
CA VAL A 12 -8.73 9.50 7.82
C VAL A 12 -7.42 10.00 7.23
N ILE A 13 -6.46 9.08 7.11
CA ILE A 13 -5.23 9.28 6.34
C ILE A 13 -5.36 8.51 5.03
N GLU A 14 -5.46 9.23 3.93
CA GLU A 14 -5.38 8.65 2.60
C GLU A 14 -3.92 8.41 2.20
N ALA A 15 -3.56 7.19 1.80
CA ALA A 15 -2.25 6.86 1.28
C ALA A 15 -2.41 5.96 0.05
N ALA A 16 -1.60 6.23 -0.97
CA ALA A 16 -1.59 5.46 -2.21
C ALA A 16 -0.16 5.37 -2.73
N ASN A 17 0.07 4.48 -3.68
CA ASN A 17 1.30 4.45 -4.46
C ASN A 17 0.92 4.38 -5.94
N PRO A 18 1.32 5.35 -6.76
CA PRO A 18 1.05 5.29 -8.20
C PRO A 18 1.64 4.03 -8.80
N TYR A 19 0.93 3.40 -9.74
CA TYR A 19 1.42 2.24 -10.47
C TYR A 19 2.62 2.55 -11.36
N PHE A 20 2.80 3.82 -11.75
CA PHE A 20 3.80 4.21 -12.73
C PHE A 20 4.62 5.41 -12.27
N VAL A 21 5.82 5.50 -12.83
CA VAL A 21 6.62 6.72 -12.93
C VAL A 21 6.87 7.09 -14.39
N GLY A 22 7.08 8.37 -14.66
CA GLY A 22 7.47 8.85 -15.98
C GLY A 22 8.95 8.60 -16.28
N ARG A 23 9.33 8.60 -17.56
CA ARG A 23 10.70 8.38 -18.04
C ARG A 23 11.77 9.26 -17.37
N SER A 24 11.44 10.49 -16.99
CA SER A 24 12.37 11.40 -16.30
C SER A 24 12.83 10.90 -14.94
N SER A 25 12.07 10.01 -14.31
CA SER A 25 12.37 9.43 -12.99
C SER A 25 13.15 8.12 -13.07
N LEU A 26 13.34 7.56 -14.27
CA LEU A 26 13.96 6.25 -14.47
C LEU A 26 15.49 6.22 -14.38
N SER A 27 16.17 7.36 -14.22
CA SER A 27 17.62 7.45 -14.41
C SER A 27 18.45 6.46 -13.58
N HIS A 28 17.88 5.91 -12.50
CA HIS A 28 18.51 4.92 -11.62
C HIS A 28 17.60 3.74 -11.27
N MET A 29 16.47 3.56 -11.95
CA MET A 29 15.47 2.55 -11.61
C MET A 29 15.32 1.53 -12.73
N THR A 30 15.13 0.27 -12.35
CA THR A 30 14.89 -0.82 -13.30
C THR A 30 13.39 -1.00 -13.48
N PRO A 31 12.86 -0.93 -14.72
CA PRO A 31 11.48 -1.28 -14.99
C PRO A 31 11.18 -2.73 -14.56
N LEU A 32 10.06 -2.91 -13.89
CA LEU A 32 9.52 -4.20 -13.47
C LEU A 32 8.25 -4.49 -14.26
N GLU A 33 8.00 -5.76 -14.54
CA GLU A 33 6.69 -6.20 -14.98
C GLU A 33 5.70 -6.18 -13.81
N PHE A 34 4.42 -5.95 -14.10
CA PHE A 34 3.40 -6.11 -13.08
C PHE A 34 3.27 -7.60 -12.71
N PRO A 35 3.15 -7.93 -11.42
CA PRO A 35 2.72 -9.25 -11.01
C PRO A 35 1.35 -9.59 -11.62
N THR A 36 1.14 -10.84 -12.03
CA THR A 36 -0.14 -11.33 -12.57
C THR A 36 -1.30 -11.10 -11.59
N GLU A 37 -1.01 -11.07 -10.29
CA GLU A 37 -1.98 -10.78 -9.23
C GLU A 37 -2.50 -9.33 -9.27
N VAL A 38 -1.70 -8.42 -9.82
CA VAL A 38 -1.99 -6.98 -9.91
C VAL A 38 -2.53 -6.62 -11.29
N ASP A 39 -1.97 -7.18 -12.36
CA ASP A 39 -2.40 -6.93 -13.74
C ASP A 39 -2.70 -8.24 -14.50
N PRO A 40 -3.71 -9.03 -14.09
CA PRO A 40 -3.98 -10.35 -14.66
C PRO A 40 -4.38 -10.31 -16.14
N LYS A 41 -4.79 -9.14 -16.64
CA LYS A 41 -5.26 -8.93 -18.01
C LYS A 41 -4.30 -8.07 -18.85
N GLY A 42 -3.15 -7.66 -18.31
CA GLY A 42 -2.21 -6.78 -19.01
C GLY A 42 -2.76 -5.38 -19.30
N ILE A 43 -3.83 -4.95 -18.61
CA ILE A 43 -4.49 -3.66 -18.86
C ILE A 43 -3.60 -2.53 -18.39
N LEU A 44 -2.96 -2.68 -17.23
CA LEU A 44 -2.03 -1.67 -16.71
C LEU A 44 -0.79 -1.57 -17.60
N ALA A 45 -0.20 -2.72 -17.95
CA ALA A 45 0.95 -2.78 -18.85
C ALA A 45 0.62 -2.16 -20.21
N SER A 46 -0.57 -2.44 -20.77
CA SER A 46 -1.01 -1.87 -22.04
C SER A 46 -1.22 -0.35 -21.94
N ALA A 47 -1.83 0.14 -20.86
CA ALA A 47 -2.09 1.56 -20.64
C ALA A 47 -0.81 2.40 -20.44
N ALA A 48 0.30 1.77 -20.03
CA ALA A 48 1.57 2.45 -19.80
C ALA A 48 2.19 3.04 -21.09
N GLY A 49 1.89 2.44 -22.25
CA GLY A 49 2.49 2.81 -23.52
C GLY A 49 4.02 2.73 -23.47
N GLN A 50 4.71 3.76 -23.98
CA GLN A 50 6.18 3.81 -24.03
C GLN A 50 6.82 4.80 -23.04
N SER A 51 6.01 5.46 -22.20
CA SER A 51 6.45 6.63 -21.42
C SER A 51 6.29 6.48 -19.91
N LEU A 52 5.52 5.48 -19.49
CA LEU A 52 5.23 5.15 -18.10
C LEU A 52 5.84 3.79 -17.78
N PHE A 53 6.40 3.68 -16.59
CA PHE A 53 7.16 2.51 -16.17
C PHE A 53 6.76 2.13 -14.75
N HIS A 54 6.55 0.84 -14.51
CA HIS A 54 6.43 0.30 -13.18
C HIS A 54 7.84 0.00 -12.65
N VAL A 55 8.15 0.45 -11.44
CA VAL A 55 9.44 0.19 -10.79
C VAL A 55 9.23 -0.30 -9.36
N GLU A 56 10.29 -0.76 -8.71
CA GLU A 56 10.26 -1.28 -7.34
C GLU A 56 9.57 -0.30 -6.36
N GLU A 57 9.80 1.00 -6.51
CA GLU A 57 9.21 2.03 -5.67
C GLU A 57 7.70 2.15 -5.82
N ASN A 58 7.12 1.70 -6.94
CA ASN A 58 5.67 1.67 -7.20
C ASN A 58 4.98 0.44 -6.60
N VAL A 59 5.73 -0.57 -6.17
CA VAL A 59 5.16 -1.82 -5.66
C VAL A 59 4.54 -1.60 -4.28
N VAL A 60 3.26 -1.95 -4.17
CA VAL A 60 2.58 -2.17 -2.88
C VAL A 60 2.60 -3.66 -2.58
N ARG A 61 3.12 -4.04 -1.42
CA ARG A 61 3.24 -5.44 -1.00
C ARG A 61 2.04 -5.86 -0.18
N TYR A 62 1.56 -7.08 -0.41
CA TYR A 62 0.36 -7.60 0.23
C TYR A 62 0.69 -8.88 0.99
N TYR A 63 0.29 -8.94 2.25
CA TYR A 63 0.57 -10.09 3.12
C TYR A 63 -0.70 -10.56 3.83
N ALA A 64 -0.71 -11.83 4.25
CA ALA A 64 -1.64 -12.33 5.23
C ALA A 64 -0.88 -12.93 6.41
N LYS A 65 -1.35 -12.59 7.61
CA LYS A 65 -0.89 -13.20 8.86
C LYS A 65 -1.34 -14.67 8.88
N GLN A 66 -0.40 -15.57 9.10
CA GLN A 66 -0.65 -16.98 9.32
C GLN A 66 -0.01 -17.42 10.62
N ASP A 67 -0.85 -17.87 11.55
CA ASP A 67 -0.40 -18.48 12.80
C ASP A 67 -0.24 -19.99 12.59
N MET A 68 0.93 -20.51 12.94
CA MET A 68 1.25 -21.94 12.89
C MET A 68 1.70 -22.41 14.27
N ILE A 69 1.47 -23.67 14.59
CA ILE A 69 2.05 -24.30 15.78
C ILE A 69 3.21 -25.19 15.33
N LEU A 70 4.40 -24.94 15.86
CA LEU A 70 5.62 -25.70 15.59
C LEU A 70 6.12 -26.29 16.91
N GLY A 71 5.79 -27.55 17.18
CA GLY A 71 5.97 -28.14 18.51
C GLY A 71 5.03 -27.49 19.52
N ASP A 72 5.58 -26.94 20.60
CA ASP A 72 4.83 -26.22 21.65
C ASP A 72 4.82 -24.69 21.45
N GLU A 73 5.42 -24.19 20.36
CA GLU A 73 5.51 -22.75 20.08
C GLU A 73 4.51 -22.29 19.02
N LYS A 74 3.86 -21.16 19.27
CA LYS A 74 3.06 -20.43 18.29
C LYS A 74 3.96 -19.51 17.47
N VAL A 75 4.08 -19.76 16.17
CA VAL A 75 4.85 -18.96 15.23
C VAL A 75 3.91 -18.19 14.32
N THR A 76 4.05 -16.87 14.29
CA THR A 76 3.33 -16.00 13.35
C THR A 76 4.20 -15.68 12.14
N ARG A 77 3.67 -15.85 10.93
CA ARG A 77 4.32 -15.48 9.67
C ARG A 77 3.44 -14.55 8.84
N PHE A 78 4.06 -13.74 7.99
CA PHE A 78 3.38 -12.91 7.00
C PHE A 78 3.76 -13.40 5.61
N ASN A 79 2.83 -14.08 4.95
CA ASN A 79 3.07 -14.67 3.64
C ASN A 79 2.52 -13.75 2.55
N PRO A 80 3.20 -13.60 1.40
CA PRO A 80 2.68 -12.84 0.27
C PRO A 80 1.33 -13.38 -0.20
N VAL A 81 0.40 -12.49 -0.52
CA VAL A 81 -0.95 -12.85 -0.99
C VAL A 81 -1.40 -11.97 -2.13
N ASN A 82 -2.41 -12.44 -2.88
CA ASN A 82 -3.07 -11.65 -3.90
C ASN A 82 -3.92 -10.54 -3.25
N PRO A 83 -3.85 -9.27 -3.71
CA PRO A 83 -4.63 -8.17 -3.13
C PRO A 83 -6.16 -8.35 -3.24
N SER A 84 -6.64 -9.25 -4.10
CA SER A 84 -8.06 -9.57 -4.23
C SER A 84 -8.67 -10.19 -2.97
N ILE A 85 -7.90 -10.57 -1.95
CA ILE A 85 -8.46 -11.06 -0.68
C ILE A 85 -8.99 -9.94 0.24
N PHE A 86 -8.57 -8.68 0.02
CA PHE A 86 -8.92 -7.58 0.93
C PHE A 86 -10.36 -7.11 0.73
N ARG A 87 -11.10 -6.92 1.82
CA ARG A 87 -12.51 -6.52 1.88
C ARG A 87 -12.75 -5.52 3.00
N ARG A 88 -13.81 -4.71 2.86
CA ARG A 88 -14.24 -3.78 3.92
C ARG A 88 -14.60 -4.56 5.19
N GLY A 89 -14.14 -4.06 6.34
CA GLY A 89 -14.41 -4.67 7.65
C GLY A 89 -13.31 -5.61 8.16
N GLN A 90 -12.29 -5.89 7.35
CA GLN A 90 -11.12 -6.65 7.77
C GLN A 90 -10.15 -5.78 8.59
N LEU A 91 -9.48 -6.41 9.55
CA LEU A 91 -8.40 -5.77 10.30
C LEU A 91 -7.09 -5.93 9.53
N VAL A 92 -6.48 -4.80 9.17
CA VAL A 92 -5.22 -4.75 8.43
C VAL A 92 -4.18 -3.92 9.16
N GLU A 93 -2.92 -4.30 9.01
CA GLU A 93 -1.78 -3.43 9.27
C GLU A 93 -1.35 -2.78 7.94
N ILE A 94 -1.06 -1.48 7.97
CA ILE A 94 -0.58 -0.76 6.79
C ILE A 94 0.78 -0.13 7.07
N GLN A 95 1.66 -0.20 6.09
CA GLN A 95 2.93 0.52 6.12
C GLN A 95 2.85 1.71 5.17
N VAL A 96 3.10 2.91 5.71
CA VAL A 96 3.10 4.17 4.95
C VAL A 96 4.42 4.89 5.14
N SER A 97 5.07 5.29 4.05
CA SER A 97 6.22 6.19 4.09
C SER A 97 5.77 7.64 3.94
N PHE A 98 6.37 8.54 4.73
CA PHE A 98 6.16 9.98 4.62
C PHE A 98 7.46 10.63 4.12
N SER A 99 7.33 11.52 3.14
CA SER A 99 8.45 12.36 2.70
C SER A 99 8.00 13.80 2.54
N VAL A 100 8.92 14.74 2.69
CA VAL A 100 8.66 16.16 2.54
C VAL A 100 9.43 16.67 1.34
N ARG A 101 8.72 17.30 0.40
CA ARG A 101 9.30 17.97 -0.76
C ARG A 101 8.99 19.45 -0.72
N LYS A 102 10.00 20.28 -1.05
CA LYS A 102 9.79 21.70 -1.28
C LYS A 102 9.13 21.91 -2.64
N ASP A 103 8.05 22.67 -2.66
CA ASP A 103 7.26 23.05 -3.83
C ASP A 103 7.15 24.58 -3.86
N GLY A 104 8.09 25.21 -4.56
CA GLY A 104 8.29 26.67 -4.52
C GLY A 104 8.63 27.15 -3.11
N THR A 105 7.76 27.98 -2.52
CA THR A 105 7.88 28.48 -1.14
C THR A 105 7.20 27.59 -0.10
N HIS A 106 6.49 26.53 -0.53
CA HIS A 106 5.73 25.65 0.35
C HIS A 106 6.42 24.29 0.53
N PHE A 107 6.02 23.56 1.56
CA PHE A 107 6.39 22.16 1.74
C PHE A 107 5.16 21.28 1.53
N LYS A 108 5.35 20.18 0.80
CA LYS A 108 4.33 19.17 0.56
C LYS A 108 4.75 17.86 1.21
N ILE A 109 3.86 17.30 2.02
CA ILE A 109 4.00 15.95 2.57
C ILE A 109 3.46 14.97 1.53
N MET A 110 4.30 14.02 1.13
CA MET A 110 3.93 12.90 0.28
C MET A 110 3.76 11.66 1.15
N LYS A 111 2.67 10.93 0.93
CA LYS A 111 2.32 9.69 1.64
C LYS A 111 2.37 8.58 0.62
N VAL A 112 3.24 7.59 0.82
CA VAL A 112 3.41 6.46 -0.09
C VAL A 112 3.00 5.18 0.64
N LEU A 113 1.96 4.52 0.15
CA LEU A 113 1.56 3.21 0.64
C LEU A 113 2.61 2.17 0.23
N ARG A 114 3.18 1.44 1.19
CA ARG A 114 4.24 0.43 0.95
C ARG A 114 3.74 -0.99 1.07
N SER A 115 2.90 -1.26 2.06
CA SER A 115 2.33 -2.59 2.23
C SER A 115 1.00 -2.58 2.99
N ILE A 116 0.25 -3.66 2.81
CA ILE A 116 -0.94 -4.01 3.57
C ILE A 116 -0.81 -5.47 4.02
N ALA A 117 -0.99 -5.73 5.31
CA ALA A 117 -1.01 -7.07 5.87
C ALA A 117 -2.37 -7.35 6.52
N LEU A 118 -3.05 -8.41 6.08
CA LEU A 118 -4.27 -8.90 6.71
C LEU A 118 -3.92 -9.51 8.07
N LEU A 119 -4.47 -8.96 9.16
CA LEU A 119 -4.25 -9.46 10.52
C LEU A 119 -5.36 -10.42 10.96
N SER A 120 -6.60 -10.10 10.59
CA SER A 120 -7.79 -10.90 10.89
C SER A 120 -8.88 -10.65 9.86
N ASP A 121 -9.58 -11.71 9.50
CA ASP A 121 -10.79 -11.69 8.67
C ASP A 121 -12.08 -11.61 9.52
N GLU A 122 -11.94 -11.51 10.84
CA GLU A 122 -13.08 -11.19 11.69
C GLU A 122 -13.67 -9.85 11.27
N HIS A 123 -14.94 -9.85 10.88
CA HIS A 123 -15.65 -8.63 10.52
C HIS A 123 -15.83 -7.75 11.75
N VAL A 124 -14.88 -6.85 11.98
CA VAL A 124 -15.00 -5.84 13.04
C VAL A 124 -15.93 -4.75 12.50
N LEU A 125 -17.02 -4.46 13.22
CA LEU A 125 -17.75 -3.21 13.03
C LEU A 125 -16.72 -2.08 13.17
N VAL A 126 -16.47 -1.34 12.10
CA VAL A 126 -15.38 -0.36 12.00
C VAL A 126 -15.47 0.65 13.15
N SER A 127 -14.81 0.37 14.26
CA SER A 127 -14.56 1.30 15.34
C SER A 127 -13.15 1.82 15.14
N VAL A 128 -13.04 3.12 14.91
CA VAL A 128 -11.79 3.84 14.67
C VAL A 128 -10.71 3.42 15.65
N PHE A 129 -9.63 2.81 15.15
CA PHE A 129 -8.41 2.60 15.95
C PHE A 129 -7.59 3.89 15.96
N ILE A 130 -7.55 4.55 17.11
CA ILE A 130 -6.67 5.69 17.35
C ILE A 130 -5.27 5.15 17.62
N ILE A 131 -4.35 5.36 16.69
CA ILE A 131 -2.92 5.10 16.93
C ILE A 131 -2.40 6.22 17.82
N SER A 132 -2.30 5.97 19.13
CA SER A 132 -1.53 6.83 20.04
C SER A 132 -0.06 6.44 19.93
N GLN A 133 0.79 7.36 19.48
CA GLN A 133 2.24 7.19 19.66
C GLN A 133 2.62 7.55 21.10
N LYS A 134 3.56 6.80 21.66
CA LYS A 134 4.22 7.08 22.95
C LYS A 134 5.40 8.00 22.73
#